data_AF-A0A6C0I2W2-F1
#
_entry.id   AF-A0A6C0I2W2-F1
#
_cell.length_a   1.000
_cell.length_b   1.000
_cell.length_c   1.000
_cell.angle_alpha   90.00
_cell.angle_beta   90.00
_cell.angle_gamma   90.00
#
_symmetry.space_group_name_H-M   'P 1'
#
loop_
_entity.id
_entity.type
_entity.pdbx_description
1 polymer ?
#
loop_
_entity_poly.entity_id
_entity_poly.type
_entity_poly.pdbx_seq_one_letter_code
_entity_poly.pdbx_strand_id
1 'polypeptide(L)'
;MLTKVYKGKYFSKANRKSKLKVIAFDLDETLGSFTDLHVLWNAICEFDPNHTILITELLDLFPEFIRYGILPILQLLYHKKRENVLHKIYIYTNNQCQPSWTTMISNYLTSKIIGGPASEPLFDQIICAFKIDDKVIEVARTCHAKTHEDFIRCTMLPRITEVCFVDNTYYPAMSANRIYYIQPLSYFHSLSNTDMIERFTHSEIGLRVCKTPVLASLFSSFMITEFYKHGSGSSLSNYTDNVEKRRRDILVAQKIMYHIQEFLYCPTTRRPISPTKKTYTSSSSSSHHCKTKKLRIHRF
;
A
#
# COMPACT_ATOMS: atom_id res chain seq x y z
N MET A 1 20.49 0.77 9.57
CA MET A 1 20.11 0.00 8.36
C MET A 1 18.88 0.65 7.75
N LEU A 2 18.89 0.99 6.46
CA LEU A 2 17.83 1.79 5.81
C LEU A 2 16.50 1.03 5.64
N THR A 3 16.59 -0.28 5.40
CA THR A 3 15.44 -1.18 5.26
C THR A 3 15.88 -2.54 5.76
N LYS A 4 15.05 -3.16 6.61
CA LYS A 4 15.22 -4.55 7.03
C LYS A 4 14.21 -5.40 6.26
N VAL A 5 14.58 -6.64 5.94
CA VAL A 5 13.70 -7.56 5.22
C VAL A 5 13.65 -8.89 5.94
N TYR A 6 12.45 -9.40 6.17
CA TYR A 6 12.20 -10.69 6.80
C TYR A 6 11.40 -11.56 5.83
N LYS A 7 12.02 -12.64 5.36
CA LYS A 7 11.42 -13.56 4.40
C LYS A 7 10.96 -14.81 5.12
N GLY A 8 9.68 -15.14 5.03
CA GLY A 8 9.18 -16.43 5.50
C GLY A 8 9.86 -17.60 4.77
N LYS A 9 9.88 -18.79 5.39
CA LYS A 9 10.55 -20.00 4.87
C LYS A 9 10.07 -20.42 3.47
N TYR A 10 8.93 -19.92 2.99
CA TYR A 10 8.46 -20.18 1.64
C TYR A 10 9.34 -19.52 0.57
N PHE A 11 9.88 -18.33 0.86
CA PHE A 11 10.66 -17.55 -0.11
C PHE A 11 12.11 -18.03 -0.28
N SER A 12 12.61 -18.92 0.59
CA SER A 12 13.91 -19.58 0.41
C SER A 12 13.86 -20.81 -0.50
N LYS A 13 12.67 -21.25 -0.94
CA LYS A 13 12.51 -22.44 -1.79
C LYS A 13 12.83 -22.12 -3.25
N ALA A 14 13.65 -22.95 -3.89
CA ALA A 14 14.06 -22.81 -5.29
C ALA A 14 12.87 -22.89 -6.27
N ASN A 15 11.88 -23.76 -6.00
CA ASN A 15 10.70 -23.94 -6.84
C ASN A 15 9.42 -23.55 -6.10
N ARG A 16 8.89 -22.37 -6.44
CA ARG A 16 7.63 -21.85 -5.89
C ARG A 16 6.54 -21.94 -6.95
N LYS A 17 5.45 -22.64 -6.62
CA LYS A 17 4.18 -22.49 -7.33
C LYS A 17 3.40 -21.38 -6.63
N SER A 18 3.57 -20.14 -7.10
CA SER A 18 2.74 -19.02 -6.67
C SER A 18 1.41 -19.08 -7.41
N LYS A 19 0.31 -18.88 -6.69
CA LYS A 19 -1.03 -18.77 -7.27
C LYS A 19 -1.63 -17.37 -7.09
N LEU A 20 -1.27 -16.67 -6.01
CA LEU A 20 -1.85 -15.38 -5.65
C LEU A 20 -0.82 -14.55 -4.88
N LYS A 21 -0.50 -13.35 -5.39
CA LYS A 21 0.38 -12.37 -4.75
C LYS A 21 -0.43 -11.14 -4.41
N VAL A 22 -0.29 -10.63 -3.19
CA VAL A 22 -0.89 -9.37 -2.74
C VAL A 22 0.16 -8.53 -2.01
N ILE A 23 -0.07 -7.23 -1.92
CA ILE A 23 0.75 -6.32 -1.12
C ILE A 23 -0.13 -5.56 -0.15
N ALA A 24 0.32 -5.42 1.09
CA ALA A 24 -0.31 -4.61 2.11
C ALA A 24 0.69 -3.58 2.66
N PHE A 25 0.28 -2.32 2.68
CA PHE A 25 1.04 -1.21 3.25
C PHE A 25 0.42 -0.76 4.56
N ASP A 26 1.27 -0.47 5.54
CA ASP A 26 0.91 0.47 6.59
C ASP A 26 0.75 1.90 6.04
N LEU A 27 0.07 2.78 6.79
CA LEU A 27 -0.21 4.16 6.37
C LEU A 27 0.81 5.14 6.94
N ASP A 28 0.74 5.43 8.23
CA ASP A 28 1.54 6.44 8.91
C ASP A 28 3.01 6.03 8.99
N GLU A 29 3.92 6.98 8.78
CA GLU A 29 5.36 6.82 8.61
C GLU A 29 5.82 5.77 7.57
N THR A 30 4.89 5.14 6.84
CA THR A 30 5.16 4.14 5.82
C THR A 30 4.86 4.69 4.43
N LEU A 31 3.61 5.11 4.17
CA LEU A 31 3.21 5.80 2.94
C LEU A 31 3.43 7.32 3.02
N GLY A 32 3.39 7.87 4.22
CA GLY A 32 3.58 9.31 4.46
C GLY A 32 3.57 9.61 5.95
N SER A 33 3.74 10.88 6.30
CA SER A 33 3.71 11.37 7.68
C SER A 33 2.53 12.32 7.78
N PHE A 34 1.50 11.94 8.55
CA PHE A 34 0.17 12.55 8.41
C PHE A 34 -0.35 13.26 9.66
N THR A 35 0.37 13.19 10.78
CA THR A 35 -0.04 13.81 12.04
C THR A 35 -0.23 15.33 11.91
N ASP A 36 0.79 16.03 11.43
CA ASP A 36 0.73 17.50 11.30
C ASP A 36 -0.24 17.94 10.21
N LEU A 37 -0.36 17.13 9.14
CA LEU A 37 -1.37 17.35 8.11
C LEU A 37 -2.80 17.22 8.69
N HIS A 38 -3.03 16.25 9.56
CA HIS A 38 -4.34 16.07 10.21
C HIS A 38 -4.67 17.23 11.15
N VAL A 39 -3.69 17.74 11.91
CA VAL A 39 -3.84 18.94 12.73
C VAL A 39 -4.20 20.15 11.85
N LEU A 40 -3.44 20.36 10.77
CA LEU A 40 -3.70 21.45 9.82
C LEU A 40 -5.07 21.33 9.15
N TRP A 41 -5.47 20.13 8.74
CA TRP A 41 -6.77 19.88 8.13
C TRP A 41 -7.92 20.22 9.09
N ASN A 42 -7.85 19.77 10.35
CA ASN A 42 -8.87 20.06 11.33
C ASN A 42 -9.01 21.57 11.60
N ALA A 43 -7.89 22.28 11.71
CA ALA A 43 -7.90 23.73 11.85
C ALA A 43 -8.51 24.44 10.63
N ILE A 44 -8.23 23.96 9.41
CA ILE A 44 -8.86 24.49 8.21
C ILE A 44 -10.38 24.28 8.25
N CYS A 45 -10.85 23.11 8.67
CA CYS A 45 -12.29 22.84 8.80
C CYS A 45 -12.98 23.76 9.83
N GLU A 46 -12.27 24.21 10.88
CA GLU A 46 -12.82 25.20 11.82
C GLU A 46 -12.97 26.60 11.20
N PHE A 47 -12.04 26.98 10.32
CA PHE A 47 -12.03 28.30 9.66
C PHE A 47 -12.78 28.33 8.33
N ASP A 48 -13.10 27.16 7.76
CA ASP A 48 -13.87 26.98 6.53
C ASP A 48 -15.13 26.12 6.76
N PRO A 49 -16.15 26.67 7.43
CA PRO A 49 -17.36 25.91 7.79
C PRO A 49 -18.16 25.44 6.57
N ASN A 50 -17.94 26.06 5.41
CA ASN A 50 -18.58 25.68 4.15
C ASN A 50 -17.83 24.54 3.44
N HIS A 51 -16.71 24.06 3.98
CA HIS A 51 -15.90 22.97 3.44
C HIS A 51 -15.54 23.18 1.96
N THR A 52 -15.16 24.42 1.63
CA THR A 52 -14.78 24.83 0.28
C THR A 52 -13.40 24.34 -0.13
N ILE A 53 -12.53 24.05 0.85
CA ILE A 53 -11.22 23.45 0.61
C ILE A 53 -11.34 21.93 0.61
N LEU A 54 -10.77 21.30 -0.42
CA LEU A 54 -10.63 19.85 -0.47
C LEU A 54 -9.29 19.42 0.10
N ILE A 55 -9.27 18.30 0.83
CA ILE A 55 -8.03 17.69 1.33
C ILE A 55 -7.01 17.43 0.21
N THR A 56 -7.46 17.18 -1.01
CA THR A 56 -6.59 16.96 -2.16
C THR A 56 -5.80 18.21 -2.50
N GLU A 57 -6.39 19.40 -2.37
CA GLU A 57 -5.71 20.67 -2.59
C GLU A 57 -4.67 20.92 -1.49
N LEU A 58 -4.99 20.54 -0.25
CA LEU A 58 -4.05 20.65 0.85
C LEU A 58 -2.84 19.71 0.67
N LEU A 59 -3.08 18.46 0.27
CA LEU A 59 -2.01 17.51 -0.03
C LEU A 59 -1.17 17.91 -1.25
N ASP A 60 -1.76 18.63 -2.21
CA ASP A 60 -1.03 19.22 -3.34
C ASP A 60 -0.15 20.40 -2.90
N LEU A 61 -0.59 21.17 -1.90
CA LEU A 61 0.22 22.25 -1.30
C LEU A 61 1.37 21.72 -0.43
N PHE A 62 1.20 20.53 0.15
CA PHE A 62 2.18 19.90 1.03
C PHE A 62 2.55 18.47 0.60
N PRO A 63 3.19 18.30 -0.57
CA PRO A 63 3.60 17.00 -1.06
C PRO A 63 4.62 16.31 -0.13
N GLU A 64 5.31 17.05 0.75
CA GLU A 64 6.28 16.51 1.70
C GLU A 64 5.66 15.57 2.75
N PHE A 65 4.35 15.61 2.97
CA PHE A 65 3.67 14.63 3.81
C PHE A 65 3.63 13.24 3.15
N ILE A 66 3.74 13.15 1.84
CA ILE A 66 3.84 11.89 1.10
C ILE A 66 5.29 11.45 1.07
N ARG A 67 5.54 10.18 1.39
CA ARG A 67 6.90 9.62 1.39
C ARG A 67 7.54 9.74 0.00
N TYR A 68 8.76 10.26 -0.04
CA TYR A 68 9.53 10.32 -1.29
C TYR A 68 9.58 8.97 -2.00
N GLY A 69 9.33 8.98 -3.31
CA GLY A 69 9.39 7.78 -4.14
C GLY A 69 8.22 6.79 -3.99
N ILE A 70 7.24 7.05 -3.11
CA ILE A 70 6.10 6.14 -2.95
C ILE A 70 5.15 6.16 -4.15
N LEU A 71 4.96 7.32 -4.80
CA LEU A 71 4.09 7.42 -5.98
C LEU A 71 4.60 6.54 -7.15
N PRO A 72 5.89 6.56 -7.55
CA PRO A 72 6.43 5.60 -8.51
C PRO A 72 6.27 4.13 -8.10
N ILE A 73 6.38 3.80 -6.81
CA ILE A 73 6.14 2.44 -6.31
C ILE A 73 4.68 2.05 -6.53
N LEU A 74 3.73 2.89 -6.10
CA LEU A 74 2.30 2.64 -6.27
C LEU A 74 1.92 2.56 -7.76
N GLN A 75 2.51 3.40 -8.62
CA GLN A 75 2.35 3.35 -10.07
C GLN A 75 2.76 1.98 -10.63
N LEU A 76 3.94 1.48 -10.25
CA LEU A 76 4.40 0.14 -10.64
C LEU A 76 3.38 -0.93 -10.21
N LEU A 77 2.92 -0.89 -8.95
CA LEU A 77 1.98 -1.87 -8.43
C LEU A 77 0.64 -1.84 -9.16
N TYR A 78 0.13 -0.65 -9.48
CA TYR A 78 -1.09 -0.49 -10.27
C TYR A 78 -0.93 -1.13 -11.66
N HIS A 79 0.18 -0.88 -12.35
CA HIS A 79 0.46 -1.56 -13.63
C HIS A 79 0.52 -3.09 -13.46
N LYS A 80 1.14 -3.60 -12.39
CA LYS A 80 1.20 -5.05 -12.14
C LYS A 80 -0.12 -5.67 -11.75
N LYS A 81 -1.02 -4.90 -11.14
CA LYS A 81 -2.41 -5.30 -10.93
C LYS A 81 -3.12 -5.48 -12.27
N ARG A 82 -2.99 -4.51 -13.17
CA ARG A 82 -3.59 -4.56 -14.53
C ARG A 82 -3.03 -5.68 -15.41
N GLU A 83 -1.76 -6.04 -15.23
CA GLU A 83 -1.13 -7.18 -15.90
C GLU A 83 -1.48 -8.55 -15.27
N ASN A 84 -2.29 -8.59 -14.22
CA ASN A 84 -2.59 -9.79 -13.43
C ASN A 84 -1.35 -10.47 -12.80
N VAL A 85 -0.24 -9.73 -12.64
CA VAL A 85 0.96 -10.18 -11.92
C VAL A 85 0.77 -10.03 -10.42
N LEU A 86 0.08 -8.97 -10.01
CA LEU A 86 -0.33 -8.68 -8.66
C LEU A 86 -1.85 -8.80 -8.57
N HIS A 87 -2.38 -9.45 -7.54
CA HIS A 87 -3.82 -9.62 -7.42
C HIS A 87 -4.49 -8.39 -6.82
N LYS A 88 -4.03 -7.94 -5.65
CA LYS A 88 -4.64 -6.86 -4.87
C LYS A 88 -3.61 -6.06 -4.09
N ILE A 89 -3.94 -4.80 -3.80
CA ILE A 89 -3.18 -3.86 -2.99
C ILE A 89 -4.05 -3.45 -1.80
N TYR A 90 -3.50 -3.49 -0.59
CA TYR A 90 -4.21 -3.20 0.65
C TYR A 90 -3.54 -2.10 1.44
N ILE A 91 -4.34 -1.37 2.23
CA ILE A 91 -3.84 -0.64 3.39
C ILE A 91 -4.20 -1.46 4.63
N TYR A 92 -3.23 -1.71 5.51
CA TYR A 92 -3.44 -2.34 6.82
C TYR A 92 -2.83 -1.46 7.89
N THR A 93 -3.67 -0.68 8.58
CA THR A 93 -3.23 0.43 9.44
C THR A 93 -3.72 0.28 10.88
N ASN A 94 -2.99 0.91 11.80
CA ASN A 94 -3.41 1.13 13.18
C ASN A 94 -3.76 2.60 13.45
N ASN A 95 -3.86 3.43 12.40
CA ASN A 95 -4.26 4.83 12.48
C ASN A 95 -5.52 4.98 13.34
N GLN A 96 -5.46 5.90 14.31
CA GLN A 96 -6.52 6.14 15.30
C GLN A 96 -7.45 7.29 14.90
N CYS A 97 -7.28 7.89 13.73
CA CYS A 97 -8.22 8.85 13.19
C CYS A 97 -9.45 8.13 12.64
N GLN A 98 -10.56 8.85 12.49
CA GLN A 98 -11.78 8.28 11.92
C GLN A 98 -11.51 7.65 10.53
N PRO A 99 -12.21 6.55 10.15
CA PRO A 99 -11.96 5.86 8.87
C PRO A 99 -12.03 6.76 7.63
N SER A 100 -12.82 7.84 7.69
CA SER A 100 -12.90 8.87 6.66
C SER A 100 -11.53 9.49 6.34
N TRP A 101 -10.68 9.72 7.35
CA TRP A 101 -9.32 10.24 7.17
C TRP A 101 -8.47 9.32 6.28
N THR A 102 -8.41 8.04 6.62
CA THR A 102 -7.65 7.05 5.84
C THR A 102 -8.19 6.91 4.42
N THR A 103 -9.51 7.02 4.26
CA THR A 103 -10.18 7.00 2.95
C THR A 103 -9.81 8.22 2.12
N MET A 104 -9.75 9.41 2.72
CA MET A 104 -9.33 10.65 2.06
C MET A 104 -7.90 10.56 1.52
N ILE A 105 -6.95 10.05 2.32
CA ILE A 105 -5.57 9.85 1.87
C ILE A 105 -5.48 8.79 0.76
N SER A 106 -6.20 7.68 0.90
CA SER A 106 -6.28 6.61 -0.11
C SER A 106 -6.82 7.13 -1.45
N ASN A 107 -7.87 7.95 -1.42
CA ASN A 107 -8.48 8.55 -2.61
C ASN A 107 -7.53 9.53 -3.28
N TYR A 108 -6.81 10.35 -2.51
CA TYR A 108 -5.77 11.22 -3.04
C TYR A 108 -4.66 10.43 -3.75
N LEU A 109 -4.13 9.38 -3.11
CA LEU A 109 -3.12 8.52 -3.75
C LEU A 109 -3.67 7.86 -5.03
N THR A 110 -4.93 7.41 -5.00
CA THR A 110 -5.61 6.84 -6.17
C THR A 110 -5.69 7.85 -7.31
N SER A 111 -6.08 9.11 -7.03
CA SER A 111 -6.19 10.14 -8.06
C SER A 111 -4.84 10.49 -8.68
N LYS A 112 -3.74 10.49 -7.90
CA LYS A 112 -2.38 10.72 -8.41
C LYS A 112 -1.86 9.62 -9.32
N ILE A 113 -2.31 8.38 -9.14
CA ILE A 113 -1.85 7.23 -9.94
C ILE A 113 -2.71 6.98 -11.17
N ILE A 114 -4.02 7.20 -11.05
CA ILE A 114 -5.00 6.84 -12.10
C ILE A 114 -5.40 8.07 -12.96
N GLY A 115 -5.26 9.29 -12.44
CA GLY A 115 -5.44 10.52 -13.22
C GLY A 115 -6.89 11.03 -13.35
N GLY A 116 -7.77 10.73 -12.39
CA GLY A 116 -9.14 11.26 -12.35
C GLY A 116 -10.06 10.53 -11.36
N PRO A 117 -11.36 10.90 -11.26
CA PRO A 117 -12.33 10.11 -10.50
C PRO A 117 -12.46 8.73 -11.13
N ALA A 118 -11.77 7.76 -10.53
CA ALA A 118 -11.60 6.43 -11.08
C ALA A 118 -12.84 5.57 -10.82
N SER A 119 -13.24 4.80 -11.83
CA SER A 119 -14.15 3.66 -11.63
C SER A 119 -13.49 2.51 -10.87
N GLU A 120 -12.15 2.52 -10.74
CA GLU A 120 -11.36 1.48 -10.08
C GLU A 120 -10.46 2.06 -8.98
N PRO A 121 -10.51 1.53 -7.75
CA PRO A 121 -9.62 1.98 -6.67
C PRO A 121 -8.20 1.40 -6.82
N LEU A 122 -7.18 2.18 -6.42
CA LEU A 122 -5.80 1.71 -6.30
C LEU A 122 -5.69 0.62 -5.22
N PHE A 123 -6.23 0.93 -4.03
CA PHE A 123 -6.27 0.02 -2.89
C PHE A 123 -7.62 -0.71 -2.88
N ASP A 124 -7.58 -2.03 -2.94
CA ASP A 124 -8.76 -2.90 -2.98
C ASP A 124 -9.54 -2.89 -1.67
N GLN A 125 -8.85 -2.66 -0.54
CA GLN A 125 -9.46 -2.55 0.78
C GLN A 125 -8.51 -1.84 1.76
N ILE A 126 -9.10 -1.07 2.67
CA ILE A 126 -8.44 -0.50 3.85
C ILE A 126 -8.88 -1.32 5.07
N ILE A 127 -7.92 -1.92 5.77
CA ILE A 127 -8.14 -2.62 7.03
C ILE A 127 -7.78 -1.63 8.15
N CYS A 128 -8.81 -1.12 8.82
CA CYS A 128 -8.68 -0.08 9.83
C CYS A 128 -8.13 -0.62 11.16
N ALA A 129 -7.92 0.28 12.13
CA ALA A 129 -7.62 -0.09 13.50
C ALA A 129 -8.69 -1.03 14.08
N PHE A 130 -8.30 -1.92 14.99
CA PHE A 130 -9.26 -2.79 15.67
C PHE A 130 -10.30 -1.98 16.46
N LYS A 131 -9.83 -1.01 17.24
CA LYS A 131 -10.68 -0.06 17.96
C LYS A 131 -10.17 1.36 17.80
N ILE A 132 -11.10 2.31 17.88
CA ILE A 132 -10.89 3.75 18.02
C ILE A 132 -11.84 4.22 19.11
N ASP A 133 -11.35 4.93 20.11
CA ASP A 133 -12.14 5.38 21.28
C ASP A 133 -12.96 4.24 21.91
N ASP A 134 -12.30 3.09 22.13
CA ASP A 134 -12.87 1.82 22.62
C ASP A 134 -13.98 1.17 21.78
N LYS A 135 -14.39 1.80 20.67
CA LYS A 135 -15.36 1.25 19.73
C LYS A 135 -14.65 0.36 18.72
N VAL A 136 -15.17 -0.86 18.52
CA VAL A 136 -14.66 -1.78 17.50
C VAL A 136 -14.99 -1.22 16.12
N ILE A 137 -13.95 -0.99 15.32
CA ILE A 137 -14.07 -0.46 13.96
C ILE A 137 -13.95 -1.60 12.95
N GLU A 138 -12.84 -2.35 13.02
CA GLU A 138 -12.61 -3.50 12.14
C GLU A 138 -12.98 -4.80 12.86
N VAL A 139 -14.23 -5.23 12.67
CA VAL A 139 -14.82 -6.40 13.36
C VAL A 139 -14.09 -7.72 13.10
N ALA A 140 -13.41 -7.84 11.96
CA ALA A 140 -12.64 -9.03 11.61
C ALA A 140 -11.23 -9.06 12.25
N ARG A 141 -10.82 -7.98 12.94
CA ARG A 141 -9.62 -7.96 13.80
C ARG A 141 -9.96 -8.44 15.21
N THR A 142 -8.97 -9.03 15.87
CA THR A 142 -9.10 -9.51 17.25
C THR A 142 -8.22 -8.75 18.23
N CYS A 143 -7.27 -7.95 17.73
CA CYS A 143 -6.38 -7.16 18.59
C CYS A 143 -5.82 -5.93 17.86
N HIS A 144 -5.22 -5.02 18.65
CA HIS A 144 -4.57 -3.82 18.13
C HIS A 144 -3.26 -4.12 17.38
N ALA A 145 -2.57 -5.21 17.72
CA ALA A 145 -1.39 -5.63 16.96
C ALA A 145 -1.81 -6.04 15.54
N LYS A 146 -0.96 -5.76 14.55
CA LYS A 146 -1.16 -6.30 13.20
C LYS A 146 -0.69 -7.75 13.18
N THR A 147 -1.56 -8.65 12.71
CA THR A 147 -1.27 -10.08 12.66
C THR A 147 -1.62 -10.65 11.30
N HIS A 148 -0.91 -11.70 10.89
CA HIS A 148 -1.22 -12.36 9.62
C HIS A 148 -2.60 -13.04 9.67
N GLU A 149 -3.01 -13.49 10.86
CA GLU A 149 -4.33 -14.06 11.08
C GLU A 149 -5.45 -13.04 10.82
N ASP A 150 -5.36 -11.87 11.44
CA ASP A 150 -6.32 -10.77 11.28
C ASP A 150 -6.35 -10.31 9.82
N PHE A 151 -5.19 -10.16 9.17
CA PHE A 151 -5.11 -9.81 7.75
C PHE A 151 -5.87 -10.82 6.87
N ILE A 152 -5.70 -12.11 7.08
CA ILE A 152 -6.40 -13.15 6.31
C ILE A 152 -7.91 -13.11 6.56
N ARG A 153 -8.36 -12.90 7.81
CA ARG A 153 -9.79 -12.78 8.13
C ARG A 153 -10.42 -11.55 7.48
N CYS A 154 -9.79 -10.38 7.59
CA CYS A 154 -10.31 -9.14 7.02
C CYS A 154 -10.40 -9.18 5.49
N THR A 155 -9.44 -9.84 4.83
CA THR A 155 -9.36 -9.88 3.36
C THR A 155 -10.05 -11.09 2.72
N MET A 156 -10.43 -12.08 3.52
CA MET A 156 -10.97 -13.37 3.07
C MET A 156 -10.09 -14.11 2.05
N LEU A 157 -8.77 -13.83 2.06
CA LEU A 157 -7.81 -14.46 1.18
C LEU A 157 -7.48 -15.88 1.64
N PRO A 158 -7.16 -16.83 0.73
CA PRO A 158 -6.65 -18.13 1.14
C PRO A 158 -5.32 -17.98 1.90
N ARG A 159 -5.11 -18.76 2.97
CA ARG A 159 -3.84 -18.77 3.75
C ARG A 159 -2.59 -19.12 2.94
N ILE A 160 -2.77 -19.68 1.74
CA ILE A 160 -1.68 -19.98 0.81
C ILE A 160 -1.20 -18.76 0.01
N THR A 161 -1.86 -17.61 0.16
CA THR A 161 -1.52 -16.36 -0.53
C THR A 161 -0.12 -15.89 -0.12
N GLU A 162 0.64 -15.39 -1.08
CA GLU A 162 1.91 -14.70 -0.84
C GLU A 162 1.62 -13.24 -0.58
N VAL A 163 2.04 -12.73 0.57
CA VAL A 163 1.77 -11.35 0.99
C VAL A 163 3.11 -10.64 1.13
N CYS A 164 3.27 -9.53 0.42
CA CYS A 164 4.31 -8.55 0.74
C CYS A 164 3.73 -7.58 1.75
N PHE A 165 4.33 -7.47 2.93
CA PHE A 165 3.88 -6.56 3.98
C PHE A 165 4.92 -5.48 4.19
N VAL A 166 4.52 -4.22 4.02
CA VAL A 166 5.41 -3.05 4.12
C VAL A 166 4.95 -2.19 5.28
N ASP A 167 5.76 -2.10 6.33
CA ASP A 167 5.41 -1.41 7.58
C ASP A 167 6.69 -0.95 8.28
N ASN A 168 6.75 0.32 8.68
CA ASN A 168 7.91 0.90 9.38
C ASN A 168 8.21 0.18 10.72
N THR A 169 7.16 -0.34 11.36
CA THR A 169 7.19 -1.04 12.64
C THR A 169 7.30 -2.53 12.37
N TYR A 170 8.05 -3.26 13.20
CA TYR A 170 8.12 -4.72 13.08
C TYR A 170 7.03 -5.38 13.94
N TYR A 171 6.14 -6.13 13.31
CA TYR A 171 5.12 -6.93 13.99
C TYR A 171 5.49 -8.42 13.97
N PRO A 172 5.88 -9.03 15.11
CA PRO A 172 6.25 -10.44 15.16
C PRO A 172 5.15 -11.38 14.67
N ALA A 173 3.88 -11.06 14.93
CA ALA A 173 2.72 -11.84 14.48
C ALA A 173 2.45 -11.77 12.97
N MET A 174 3.17 -10.91 12.23
CA MET A 174 3.23 -10.91 10.78
C MET A 174 4.38 -11.78 10.24
N SER A 175 5.17 -12.44 11.10
CA SER A 175 6.26 -13.35 10.69
C SER A 175 5.73 -14.73 10.36
N ALA A 176 4.99 -14.85 9.25
CA ALA A 176 4.46 -16.12 8.77
C ALA A 176 5.23 -16.65 7.54
N ASN A 177 5.04 -17.94 7.25
CA ASN A 177 5.79 -18.67 6.22
C ASN A 177 5.75 -18.00 4.82
N ARG A 178 4.63 -17.37 4.47
CA ARG A 178 4.36 -16.76 3.16
C ARG A 178 4.31 -15.23 3.18
N ILE A 179 4.90 -14.62 4.21
CA ILE A 179 5.07 -13.18 4.30
C ILE A 179 6.46 -12.79 3.80
N TYR A 180 6.51 -11.84 2.87
CA TYR A 180 7.69 -11.09 2.50
C TYR A 180 7.58 -9.73 3.21
N TYR A 181 8.29 -9.57 4.32
CA TYR A 181 8.20 -8.38 5.15
C TYR A 181 9.28 -7.37 4.73
N ILE A 182 8.88 -6.15 4.41
CA ILE A 182 9.77 -5.01 4.17
C ILE A 182 9.55 -4.01 5.32
N GLN A 183 10.57 -3.80 6.14
CA GLN A 183 10.55 -2.82 7.21
C GLN A 183 11.44 -1.63 6.83
N PRO A 184 10.89 -0.59 6.18
CA PRO A 184 11.64 0.64 5.95
C PRO A 184 11.85 1.42 7.25
N LEU A 185 12.78 2.37 7.26
CA LEU A 185 12.82 3.39 8.29
C LEU A 185 11.51 4.21 8.28
N SER A 186 11.05 4.63 9.46
CA SER A 186 9.92 5.54 9.63
C SER A 186 10.16 6.84 8.87
N TYR A 187 9.15 7.28 8.13
CA TYR A 187 9.16 8.52 7.38
C TYR A 187 8.54 9.66 8.20
N PHE A 188 9.23 10.79 8.21
CA PHE A 188 8.74 12.03 8.81
C PHE A 188 9.00 13.16 7.82
N HIS A 189 8.04 14.06 7.59
CA HIS A 189 8.28 15.23 6.74
C HIS A 189 9.33 16.17 7.36
N SER A 190 9.86 17.11 6.57
CA SER A 190 10.88 18.08 7.01
C SER A 190 10.33 19.48 7.29
N LEU A 191 9.04 19.69 7.06
CA LEU A 191 8.40 20.99 7.25
C LEU A 191 8.40 21.41 8.72
N SER A 192 8.74 22.67 8.99
CA SER A 192 8.52 23.30 10.29
C SER A 192 7.09 23.82 10.41
N ASN A 193 6.64 24.06 11.64
CA ASN A 193 5.31 24.61 11.88
C ASN A 193 5.13 25.98 11.24
N THR A 194 6.18 26.80 11.30
CA THR A 194 6.22 28.12 10.67
C THR A 194 6.10 28.01 9.15
N ASP A 195 6.87 27.12 8.52
CA ASP A 195 6.79 26.91 7.06
C ASP A 195 5.38 26.46 6.64
N MET A 196 4.74 25.59 7.44
CA MET A 196 3.38 25.12 7.16
C MET A 196 2.36 26.26 7.22
N ILE A 197 2.40 27.06 8.30
CA ILE A 197 1.48 28.17 8.51
C ILE A 197 1.68 29.26 7.45
N GLU A 198 2.92 29.65 7.19
CA GLU A 198 3.25 30.69 6.22
C GLU A 198 2.88 30.24 4.80
N ARG A 199 3.27 29.01 4.41
CA ARG A 199 2.91 28.47 3.09
C ARG A 199 1.39 28.39 2.91
N PHE A 200 0.66 27.94 3.92
CA PHE A 200 -0.80 27.87 3.84
C PHE A 200 -1.39 29.26 3.68
N THR A 201 -1.12 30.19 4.59
CA THR A 201 -1.74 31.53 4.62
C THR A 201 -1.48 32.37 3.36
N HIS A 202 -0.37 32.12 2.67
CA HIS A 202 -0.02 32.78 1.39
C HIS A 202 -0.45 31.99 0.13
N SER A 203 -0.97 30.77 0.28
CA SER A 203 -1.45 29.96 -0.85
C SER A 203 -2.83 30.40 -1.34
N GLU A 204 -3.19 30.01 -2.56
CA GLU A 204 -4.53 30.27 -3.12
C GLU A 204 -5.65 29.69 -2.23
N ILE A 205 -5.47 28.48 -1.69
CA ILE A 205 -6.45 27.86 -0.79
C ILE A 205 -6.49 28.58 0.57
N GLY A 206 -5.34 29.03 1.06
CA GLY A 206 -5.27 29.80 2.29
C GLY A 206 -5.94 31.16 2.17
N LEU A 207 -5.80 31.86 1.04
CA LEU A 207 -6.48 33.14 0.81
C LEU A 207 -8.01 33.00 0.73
N ARG A 208 -8.53 31.84 0.31
CA ARG A 208 -9.97 31.53 0.34
C ARG A 208 -10.50 31.37 1.77
N VAL A 209 -9.70 30.78 2.66
CA VAL A 209 -10.04 30.58 4.08
C VAL A 209 -9.77 31.86 4.88
N CYS A 210 -8.53 32.36 4.82
CA CYS A 210 -8.00 33.53 5.49
C CYS A 210 -8.21 34.79 4.65
N LYS A 211 -9.47 35.14 4.40
CA LYS A 211 -9.88 36.24 3.48
C LYS A 211 -9.32 37.62 3.83
N THR A 212 -8.84 37.82 5.05
CA THR A 212 -8.27 39.09 5.52
C THR A 212 -6.98 38.84 6.29
N PRO A 213 -6.07 39.84 6.36
CA PRO A 213 -4.85 39.73 7.18
C PRO A 213 -5.14 39.43 8.66
N VAL A 214 -6.25 39.94 9.19
CA VAL A 214 -6.69 39.66 10.57
C VAL A 214 -7.03 38.19 10.75
N LEU A 215 -7.80 37.60 9.83
CA LEU A 215 -8.12 36.17 9.87
C LEU A 215 -6.87 35.29 9.68
N ALA A 216 -5.95 35.69 8.80
CA ALA A 216 -4.67 34.99 8.63
C ALA A 216 -3.84 34.99 9.93
N SER A 217 -3.81 36.11 10.64
CA SER A 217 -3.13 36.19 11.94
C SER A 217 -3.82 35.34 13.01
N LEU A 218 -5.15 35.32 13.05
CA LEU A 218 -5.91 34.46 13.98
C LEU A 218 -5.68 32.98 13.69
N PHE A 219 -5.73 32.58 12.42
CA PHE A 219 -5.43 31.23 11.99
C PHE A 219 -4.01 30.82 12.39
N SER A 220 -3.02 31.69 12.18
CA SER A 220 -1.63 31.44 12.56
C SER A 220 -1.47 31.21 14.06
N SER A 221 -2.08 32.06 14.90
CA SER A 221 -2.06 31.90 16.36
C SER A 221 -2.76 30.62 16.83
N PHE A 222 -3.90 30.28 16.20
CA PHE A 222 -4.62 29.04 16.44
C PHE A 222 -3.75 27.83 16.10
N MET A 223 -3.15 27.79 14.91
CA MET A 223 -2.28 26.72 14.46
C MET A 223 -1.06 26.50 15.37
N ILE A 224 -0.40 27.57 15.83
CA ILE A 224 0.71 27.47 16.78
C ILE A 224 0.26 26.74 18.05
N THR A 225 -0.94 27.09 18.55
CA THR A 225 -1.53 26.47 19.74
C THR A 225 -1.85 24.98 19.50
N GLU A 226 -2.46 24.65 18.36
CA GLU A 226 -2.81 23.27 18.02
C GLU A 226 -1.58 22.39 17.83
N PHE A 227 -0.55 22.87 17.12
CA PHE A 227 0.70 22.11 17.00
C PHE A 227 1.37 21.86 18.36
N TYR A 228 1.32 22.84 19.28
CA TYR A 228 1.87 22.66 20.63
C TYR A 228 1.10 21.58 21.42
N LYS A 229 -0.24 21.63 21.39
CA LYS A 229 -1.11 20.64 22.08
C LYS A 229 -0.86 19.22 21.59
N HIS A 230 -0.64 19.04 20.28
CA HIS A 230 -0.45 17.73 19.67
C HIS A 230 0.99 17.20 19.73
N GLY A 231 1.90 17.91 20.41
CA GLY A 231 3.30 17.49 20.51
C GLY A 231 4.07 17.63 19.19
N SER A 232 3.47 18.30 18.20
CA SER A 232 4.06 18.63 16.89
C SER A 232 5.00 19.83 16.96
N GLY A 233 5.56 20.14 18.14
CA GLY A 233 6.56 21.19 18.29
C GLY A 233 7.85 20.77 17.57
N SER A 234 8.01 21.13 16.30
CA SER A 234 9.22 20.84 15.56
C SER A 234 10.41 21.55 16.21
N SER A 235 11.39 20.77 16.68
CA SER A 235 12.74 21.28 16.93
C SER A 235 13.29 21.84 15.63
N LEU A 236 13.89 23.04 15.67
CA LEU A 236 14.65 23.60 14.56
C LEU A 236 15.64 22.54 14.05
N SER A 237 15.34 21.91 12.91
CA SER A 237 16.30 21.07 12.21
C SER A 237 17.04 21.95 11.22
N ASN A 238 18.37 21.96 11.28
CA ASN A 238 19.17 22.78 10.40
C ASN A 238 19.03 22.28 8.95
N TYR A 239 19.18 23.19 7.98
CA TYR A 239 19.04 22.89 6.54
C TYR A 239 19.82 21.64 6.09
N THR A 240 21.06 21.47 6.57
CA THR A 240 21.92 20.32 6.26
C THR A 240 21.30 19.00 6.72
N ASP A 241 20.66 18.97 7.90
CA ASP A 241 19.98 17.78 8.41
C ASP A 241 18.80 17.38 7.52
N ASN A 242 18.09 18.37 6.98
CA ASN A 242 16.98 18.15 6.06
C ASN A 242 17.43 17.58 4.71
N VAL A 243 18.57 18.01 4.19
CA VAL A 243 19.15 17.46 2.95
C VAL A 243 19.54 16.00 3.14
N GLU A 244 20.25 15.68 4.23
CA GLU A 244 20.68 14.31 4.52
C GLU A 244 19.49 13.38 4.84
N LYS A 245 18.47 13.89 5.54
CA LYS A 245 17.22 13.18 5.78
C LYS A 245 16.51 12.86 4.46
N ARG A 246 16.35 13.85 3.58
CA ARG A 246 15.75 13.65 2.25
C ARG A 246 16.53 12.62 1.42
N ARG A 247 17.86 12.72 1.40
CA ARG A 247 18.74 11.75 0.71
C ARG A 247 18.52 10.35 1.26
N ARG A 248 18.44 10.21 2.59
CA ARG A 248 18.15 8.93 3.25
C ARG A 248 16.80 8.38 2.83
N ASP A 249 15.75 9.19 2.82
CA ASP A 249 14.40 8.76 2.44
C ASP A 249 14.32 8.30 0.98
N ILE A 250 15.03 8.97 0.06
CA ILE A 250 15.16 8.54 -1.34
C ILE A 250 15.83 7.15 -1.41
N LEU A 251 16.91 6.91 -0.66
CA LEU A 251 17.57 5.61 -0.62
C LEU A 251 16.66 4.52 -0.03
N VAL A 252 15.86 4.85 0.99
CA VAL A 252 14.87 3.91 1.54
C VAL A 252 13.82 3.56 0.48
N ALA A 253 13.30 4.55 -0.25
CA ALA A 253 12.33 4.30 -1.32
C ALA A 253 12.89 3.40 -2.42
N GLN A 254 14.14 3.60 -2.83
CA GLN A 254 14.83 2.72 -3.78
C GLN A 254 14.94 1.28 -3.25
N LYS A 255 15.20 1.10 -1.95
CA LYS A 255 15.24 -0.23 -1.32
C LYS A 255 13.86 -0.87 -1.25
N ILE A 256 12.81 -0.12 -0.91
CA ILE A 256 11.42 -0.61 -0.96
C ILE A 256 11.10 -1.08 -2.38
N MET A 257 11.37 -0.26 -3.40
CA MET A 257 11.17 -0.60 -4.81
C MET A 257 11.89 -1.89 -5.20
N TYR A 258 13.18 -2.00 -4.87
CA TYR A 258 13.99 -3.18 -5.15
C TYR A 258 13.36 -4.45 -4.56
N HIS A 259 12.95 -4.42 -3.29
CA HIS A 259 12.36 -5.58 -2.62
C HIS A 259 10.96 -5.92 -3.12
N ILE A 260 10.16 -4.91 -3.48
CA ILE A 260 8.88 -5.10 -4.15
C ILE A 260 9.07 -5.79 -5.51
N GLN A 261 10.03 -5.34 -6.31
CA GLN A 261 10.36 -5.99 -7.58
C GLN A 261 10.84 -7.42 -7.34
N GLU A 262 11.69 -7.65 -6.35
CA GLU A 262 12.11 -9.01 -5.99
C GLU A 262 10.91 -9.90 -5.64
N PHE A 263 9.96 -9.42 -4.82
CA PHE A 263 8.74 -10.15 -4.47
C PHE A 263 7.89 -10.48 -5.72
N LEU A 264 7.72 -9.52 -6.62
CA LEU A 264 6.90 -9.69 -7.83
C LEU A 264 7.54 -10.64 -8.84
N TYR A 265 8.86 -10.54 -9.07
CA TYR A 265 9.56 -11.23 -10.17
C TYR A 265 10.39 -12.43 -9.75
N CYS A 266 10.48 -12.76 -8.46
CA CYS A 266 11.17 -13.97 -8.02
C CYS A 266 10.62 -15.19 -8.77
N PRO A 267 11.47 -15.98 -9.46
CA PRO A 267 11.02 -16.94 -10.46
C PRO A 267 10.14 -18.01 -9.83
N THR A 268 8.85 -17.93 -10.12
CA THR A 268 7.96 -19.07 -10.06
C THR A 268 8.19 -19.83 -11.35
N THR A 269 8.79 -21.01 -11.31
CA THR A 269 8.88 -21.86 -12.50
C THR A 269 7.47 -22.13 -13.00
N ARG A 270 7.00 -21.37 -13.99
CA ARG A 270 5.91 -21.78 -14.85
C ARG A 270 6.49 -22.91 -15.68
N ARG A 271 6.29 -24.17 -15.26
CA ARG A 271 6.45 -25.26 -16.22
C ARG A 271 5.45 -24.97 -17.35
N PRO A 272 5.89 -24.91 -18.62
CA PRO A 272 4.95 -24.99 -19.73
C PRO A 272 4.08 -26.21 -19.46
N ILE A 273 2.77 -26.07 -19.64
CA ILE A 273 1.90 -27.23 -19.76
C ILE A 273 2.42 -27.94 -21.01
N SER A 274 3.23 -28.98 -20.82
CA SER A 274 3.61 -29.87 -21.90
C SER A 274 2.31 -30.36 -22.53
N PRO A 275 2.14 -30.32 -23.85
CA PRO A 275 1.01 -30.97 -24.49
C PRO A 275 1.00 -32.41 -23.97
N THR A 276 -0.15 -32.83 -23.45
CA THR A 276 -0.40 -34.22 -23.09
C THR A 276 0.04 -35.08 -24.27
N LYS A 277 1.14 -35.83 -24.11
CA LYS A 277 1.45 -36.93 -25.02
C LYS A 277 0.25 -37.85 -24.93
N LYS A 278 -0.56 -37.90 -26.00
CA LYS A 278 -1.50 -38.98 -26.21
C LYS A 278 -0.67 -40.27 -26.21
N THR A 279 -0.69 -40.98 -25.08
CA THR A 279 -0.28 -42.37 -25.02
C THR A 279 -1.22 -43.14 -25.92
N TYR A 280 -0.77 -43.44 -27.14
CA TYR A 280 -1.33 -44.54 -27.90
C TYR A 280 -0.99 -45.82 -27.15
N THR A 281 -1.95 -46.33 -26.40
CA THR A 281 -1.93 -47.72 -25.93
C THR A 281 -2.11 -48.60 -27.15
N SER A 282 -1.02 -49.19 -27.66
CA SER A 282 -1.09 -50.32 -28.57
C SER A 282 -1.62 -51.52 -27.79
N SER A 283 -2.92 -51.78 -27.91
CA SER A 283 -3.53 -53.03 -27.48
C SER A 283 -3.08 -54.14 -28.42
N SER A 284 -2.10 -54.93 -27.99
CA SER A 284 -1.82 -56.25 -28.53
C SER A 284 -2.91 -57.23 -28.09
N SER A 285 -3.92 -57.43 -28.94
CA SER A 285 -4.92 -58.51 -28.78
C SER A 285 -4.51 -59.72 -29.62
N SER A 286 -3.90 -60.69 -28.95
CA SER A 286 -3.70 -62.04 -29.45
C SER A 286 -5.00 -62.87 -29.33
N SER A 287 -5.49 -63.27 -30.50
CA SER A 287 -6.25 -64.49 -30.81
C SER A 287 -7.44 -64.92 -29.94
N HIS A 288 -8.65 -64.81 -30.49
CA HIS A 288 -9.59 -65.95 -30.49
C HIS A 288 -10.25 -66.10 -31.87
N HIS A 289 -10.44 -67.36 -32.21
CA HIS A 289 -10.70 -67.94 -33.53
C HIS A 289 -12.22 -68.06 -33.76
N CYS A 290 -12.76 -67.65 -34.91
CA CYS A 290 -13.90 -68.35 -35.53
C CYS A 290 -14.04 -68.03 -37.02
N LYS A 291 -14.31 -69.09 -37.80
CA LYS A 291 -14.29 -69.19 -39.27
C LYS A 291 -15.54 -68.61 -39.92
N THR A 292 -15.41 -67.98 -41.10
CA THR A 292 -16.24 -68.31 -42.29
C THR A 292 -15.72 -67.74 -43.62
N LYS A 293 -15.49 -68.67 -44.56
CA LYS A 293 -15.61 -68.68 -46.04
C LYS A 293 -15.51 -67.38 -46.87
N LYS A 294 -14.49 -67.39 -47.75
CA LYS A 294 -14.45 -67.08 -49.20
C LYS A 294 -15.41 -66.04 -49.77
N LEU A 295 -14.86 -65.04 -50.48
CA LEU A 295 -15.07 -64.89 -51.93
C LEU A 295 -13.92 -64.09 -52.59
N ARG A 296 -13.44 -64.61 -53.73
CA ARG A 296 -12.56 -63.95 -54.72
C ARG A 296 -13.35 -62.87 -55.45
N ILE A 297 -12.69 -61.83 -55.97
CA ILE A 297 -12.63 -61.47 -57.41
C ILE A 297 -11.65 -60.30 -57.62
N HIS A 298 -11.03 -60.33 -58.80
CA HIS A 298 -9.92 -59.55 -59.34
C HIS A 298 -10.20 -58.06 -59.65
N ARG A 299 -9.09 -57.30 -59.76
CA ARG A 299 -8.72 -56.24 -60.74
C ARG A 299 -9.89 -55.41 -61.31
N PHE A 300 -9.84 -54.09 -61.27
CA PHE A 300 -8.82 -53.23 -61.89
C PHE A 300 -8.52 -51.98 -61.06
#